data_AF-A0A2N7X8S3-F1
#
_entry.id   AF-A0A2N7X8S3-F1
#
_cell.length_a   1.000
_cell.length_b   1.000
_cell.length_c   1.000
_cell.angle_alpha   90.00
_cell.angle_beta   90.00
_cell.angle_gamma   90.00
#
_symmetry.space_group_name_H-M   'P 1'
#
loop_
_entity.id
_entity.type
_entity.pdbx_description
1 polymer ?
#
loop_
_entity_poly.entity_id
_entity_poly.type
_entity_poly.pdbx_seq_one_letter_code
_entity_poly.pdbx_strand_id
1 'polypeptide(L)'
;MPHSVDDIHCWRALRARNEARVIRARQSVAAAARAARATLAALNMARAACEQATHEANERRREIEGGMRARCDFLQRADLYRATDAYASLERMRDAARAKVADARTAHDNACRTLGDARARLAPLLRCREKYRLALSRLLMGVSS
;
A
#
# COMPACT_ATOMS: atom_id res chain seq x y z
N MET A 1 58.82 40.82 79.85
CA MET A 1 58.28 39.59 80.49
C MET A 1 58.46 38.43 79.53
N PRO A 2 59.30 37.43 79.83
CA PRO A 2 59.35 36.21 79.01
C PRO A 2 58.06 35.42 79.17
N HIS A 3 57.51 34.88 78.08
CA HIS A 3 56.35 33.98 78.12
C HIS A 3 56.68 32.72 78.94
N SER A 4 55.70 32.20 79.69
CA SER A 4 55.90 30.95 80.43
C SER A 4 56.08 29.79 79.45
N VAL A 5 56.83 28.76 79.87
CA VAL A 5 57.02 27.55 79.07
C VAL A 5 55.67 26.89 78.73
N ASP A 6 54.72 26.94 79.66
CA ASP A 6 53.36 26.42 79.47
C ASP A 6 52.57 27.19 78.41
N ASP A 7 52.71 28.51 78.34
CA ASP A 7 52.08 29.32 77.27
C ASP A 7 52.62 28.95 75.89
N ILE A 8 53.93 28.71 75.80
CA ILE A 8 54.59 28.29 74.55
C ILE A 8 54.09 26.91 74.11
N HIS A 9 53.95 25.97 75.03
CA HIS A 9 53.40 24.63 74.72
C HIS A 9 51.92 24.69 74.32
N CYS A 10 51.12 25.48 75.02
CA CYS A 10 49.70 25.68 74.70
C CYS A 10 49.53 26.24 73.28
N TRP A 11 50.33 27.25 72.91
CA TRP A 11 50.29 27.85 71.58
C TRP A 11 50.70 26.87 70.48
N ARG A 12 51.76 26.08 70.71
CA ARG A 12 52.21 25.03 69.77
C ARG A 12 51.15 23.95 69.56
N ALA A 13 50.49 23.51 70.64
CA ALA A 13 49.43 22.52 70.56
C ALA A 13 48.21 23.06 69.78
N LEU A 14 47.82 24.32 70.03
CA LEU A 14 46.74 24.97 69.30
C LEU A 14 47.08 25.15 67.81
N ARG A 15 48.31 25.55 67.50
CA ARG A 15 48.81 25.67 66.12
C ARG A 15 48.76 24.32 65.39
N ALA A 16 49.30 23.26 66.00
CA ALA A 16 49.28 21.92 65.41
C ALA A 16 47.85 21.41 65.15
N ARG A 17 46.91 21.69 66.08
CA ARG A 17 45.50 21.33 65.91
C ARG A 17 44.84 22.08 64.75
N ASN A 18 45.14 23.38 64.59
CA ASN A 18 44.63 24.18 63.49
C ASN A 18 45.23 23.77 62.15
N GLU A 19 46.53 23.48 62.09
CA GLU A 19 47.20 22.93 60.90
C GLU A 19 46.57 21.58 60.49
N ALA A 20 46.32 20.68 61.45
CA ALA A 20 45.64 19.40 61.19
C ALA A 20 44.19 19.57 60.71
N ARG A 21 43.46 20.60 61.20
CA ARG A 21 42.12 20.94 60.71
C ARG A 21 42.16 21.42 59.27
N VAL A 22 43.11 22.29 58.91
CA VAL A 22 43.28 22.80 57.55
C VAL A 22 43.66 21.68 56.58
N ILE A 23 44.56 20.78 56.97
CA ILE A 23 44.94 19.61 56.15
C ILE A 23 43.72 18.72 55.88
N ARG A 24 42.94 18.39 56.92
CA ARG A 24 41.71 17.58 56.76
C ARG A 24 40.67 18.27 55.88
N ALA A 25 40.48 19.58 56.03
CA ALA A 25 39.57 20.34 55.17
C ALA A 25 40.00 20.30 53.69
N ARG A 26 41.30 20.47 53.41
CA ARG A 26 41.84 20.35 52.04
C ARG A 26 41.67 18.95 51.46
N GLN A 27 41.92 17.90 52.25
CA GLN A 27 41.72 16.52 51.82
C GLN A 27 40.24 16.23 51.54
N SER A 28 39.32 16.74 52.36
CA SER A 28 37.87 16.61 52.15
C SER A 28 37.43 17.30 50.85
N VAL A 29 37.88 18.53 50.60
CA VAL A 29 37.60 19.25 49.35
C VAL A 29 38.19 18.51 48.14
N ALA A 30 39.43 18.01 48.24
CA ALA A 30 40.04 17.24 47.17
C ALA A 30 39.33 15.90 46.89
N ALA A 31 38.77 15.25 47.92
CA ALA A 31 37.93 14.06 47.76
C ALA A 31 36.60 14.40 47.08
N ALA A 32 35.93 15.48 47.51
CA ALA A 32 34.70 15.96 46.89
C ALA A 32 34.91 16.35 45.41
N ALA A 33 36.02 17.04 45.09
CA ALA A 33 36.36 17.40 43.72
C ALA A 33 36.60 16.17 42.83
N ARG A 34 37.26 15.12 43.35
CA ARG A 34 37.44 13.86 42.63
C ARG A 34 36.11 13.12 42.41
N ALA A 35 35.25 13.07 43.42
CA ALA A 35 33.92 12.49 43.30
C ALA A 35 33.08 13.23 42.25
N ALA A 36 33.04 14.56 42.30
CA ALA A 36 32.32 15.38 41.32
C ALA A 36 32.82 15.18 39.88
N ARG A 37 34.15 15.09 39.67
CA ARG A 37 34.72 14.78 38.36
C ARG A 37 34.34 13.38 37.87
N ALA A 38 34.35 12.38 38.76
CA ALA A 38 33.94 11.02 38.41
C ALA A 38 32.44 10.97 38.04
N THR A 39 31.58 11.64 38.80
CA THR A 39 30.14 11.74 38.49
C THR A 39 29.90 12.45 37.17
N LEU A 40 30.62 13.55 36.88
CA LEU A 40 30.51 14.25 35.61
C LEU A 40 30.94 13.37 34.43
N ALA A 41 32.03 12.61 34.59
CA ALA A 41 32.48 11.66 33.57
C ALA A 41 31.42 10.57 33.31
N ALA A 42 30.81 10.03 34.37
CA ALA A 42 29.73 9.04 34.26
C ALA A 42 28.49 9.62 33.55
N LEU A 43 28.09 10.86 33.85
CA LEU A 43 26.99 11.53 33.18
C LEU A 43 27.27 11.77 31.69
N ASN A 44 28.50 12.15 31.34
CA ASN A 44 28.89 12.32 29.95
C ASN A 44 28.86 10.99 29.17
N MET A 45 29.30 9.89 29.79
CA MET A 45 29.20 8.56 29.17
C MET A 45 27.73 8.12 29.01
N ALA A 46 26.90 8.34 30.02
CA ALA A 46 25.47 8.03 29.95
C ALA A 46 24.77 8.84 28.85
N ARG A 47 25.14 10.12 28.69
CA ARG A 47 24.64 10.98 27.61
C ARG A 47 25.05 10.45 26.24
N ALA A 48 26.32 10.12 26.04
CA ALA A 48 26.81 9.58 24.77
C ALA A 48 26.11 8.26 24.41
N ALA A 49 25.93 7.37 25.38
CA ALA A 49 25.20 6.11 25.18
C ALA A 49 23.72 6.36 24.80
N CYS A 50 23.07 7.36 25.40
CA CYS A 50 21.72 7.75 25.05
C CYS A 50 21.63 8.30 23.62
N GLU A 51 22.54 9.22 23.25
CA GLU A 51 22.62 9.78 21.90
C GLU A 51 22.83 8.66 20.86
N GLN A 52 23.73 7.72 21.11
CA GLN A 52 23.93 6.55 20.25
C GLN A 52 22.67 5.69 20.13
N ALA A 53 22.03 5.35 21.25
CA ALA A 53 20.81 4.55 21.23
C ALA A 53 19.66 5.23 20.45
N THR A 54 19.54 6.56 20.57
CA THR A 54 18.55 7.32 19.78
C THR A 54 18.88 7.33 18.29
N HIS A 55 20.16 7.39 17.93
CA HIS A 55 20.59 7.31 16.54
C HIS A 55 20.26 5.94 15.93
N GLU A 56 20.64 4.86 16.60
CA GLU A 56 20.34 3.48 16.16
C GLU A 56 18.83 3.23 16.05
N ALA A 57 18.03 3.75 17.00
CA ALA A 57 16.57 3.64 16.94
C ALA A 57 15.99 4.39 15.73
N ASN A 58 16.52 5.57 15.39
CA ASN A 58 16.10 6.34 14.23
C ASN A 58 16.50 5.67 12.92
N GLU A 59 17.67 5.04 12.84
CA GLU A 59 18.09 4.26 11.66
C GLU A 59 17.16 3.06 11.43
N ARG A 60 16.91 2.26 12.46
CA ARG A 60 15.96 1.13 12.37
C ARG A 60 14.57 1.58 11.93
N ARG A 61 14.11 2.73 12.45
CA ARG A 61 12.83 3.31 12.03
C ARG A 61 12.83 3.65 10.54
N ARG A 62 13.89 4.26 10.02
CA ARG A 62 14.01 4.59 8.59
C ARG A 62 14.04 3.34 7.72
N GLU A 63 14.73 2.28 8.14
CA GLU A 63 14.75 1.00 7.44
C GLU A 63 13.36 0.37 7.37
N ILE A 64 12.63 0.36 8.48
CA ILE A 64 11.24 -0.15 8.54
C ILE A 64 10.33 0.68 7.64
N GLU A 65 10.39 2.01 7.72
CA GLU A 65 9.58 2.90 6.87
C GLU A 65 9.91 2.71 5.38
N GLY A 66 11.19 2.54 5.03
CA GLY A 66 11.63 2.24 3.67
C GLY A 66 11.09 0.91 3.17
N GLY A 67 11.18 -0.15 3.99
CA GLY A 67 10.62 -1.47 3.67
C GLY A 67 9.10 -1.46 3.51
N MET A 68 8.38 -0.72 4.36
CA MET A 68 6.93 -0.55 4.24
C MET A 68 6.53 0.17 2.95
N ARG A 69 7.22 1.26 2.58
CA ARG A 69 6.97 1.97 1.32
C ARG A 69 7.21 1.07 0.11
N ALA A 70 8.32 0.35 0.07
CA ALA A 70 8.62 -0.59 -1.02
C ALA A 70 7.54 -1.68 -1.16
N ARG A 71 7.03 -2.20 -0.02
CA ARG A 71 5.92 -3.16 -0.03
C ARG A 71 4.62 -2.55 -0.56
N CYS A 72 4.27 -1.33 -0.14
CA CYS A 72 3.08 -0.64 -0.64
C CYS A 72 3.18 -0.38 -2.15
N ASP A 73 4.32 0.09 -2.64
CA ASP A 73 4.55 0.34 -4.08
C ASP A 73 4.44 -0.95 -4.89
N PHE A 74 4.98 -2.07 -4.37
CA PHE A 74 4.84 -3.38 -5.00
C PHE A 74 3.37 -3.81 -5.09
N LEU A 75 2.61 -3.69 -4.01
CA LEU A 75 1.18 -4.06 -3.99
C LEU A 75 0.36 -3.19 -4.95
N GLN A 76 0.60 -1.88 -4.98
CA GLN A 76 -0.07 -0.97 -5.93
C GLN A 76 0.23 -1.36 -7.39
N ARG A 77 1.47 -1.72 -7.71
CA ARG A 77 1.83 -2.22 -9.05
C ARG A 77 1.15 -3.53 -9.37
N ALA A 78 1.12 -4.47 -8.42
CA ALA A 78 0.45 -5.76 -8.62
C ALA A 78 -1.06 -5.59 -8.87
N ASP A 79 -1.71 -4.68 -8.13
CA ASP A 79 -3.12 -4.35 -8.33
C ASP A 79 -3.37 -3.68 -9.69
N LEU A 80 -2.48 -2.79 -10.13
CA LEU A 80 -2.52 -2.20 -11.47
C LEU A 80 -2.41 -3.27 -12.57
N TYR A 81 -1.46 -4.20 -12.45
CA TYR A 81 -1.32 -5.31 -13.41
C TYR A 81 -2.58 -6.18 -13.47
N ARG A 82 -3.15 -6.53 -12.31
CA ARG A 82 -4.40 -7.30 -12.22
C ARG A 82 -5.56 -6.55 -12.87
N ALA A 83 -5.65 -5.23 -12.70
CA ALA A 83 -6.68 -4.41 -13.33
C ALA A 83 -6.51 -4.33 -14.86
N THR A 84 -5.29 -4.18 -15.36
CA THR A 84 -5.02 -4.19 -16.81
C THR A 84 -5.34 -5.55 -17.45
N ASP A 85 -5.02 -6.67 -16.80
CA ASP A 85 -5.34 -8.00 -17.32
C ASP A 85 -6.85 -8.24 -17.38
N ALA A 86 -7.59 -7.80 -16.34
CA ALA A 86 -9.04 -7.85 -16.33
C ALA A 86 -9.65 -7.01 -17.45
N TYR A 87 -9.12 -5.81 -17.69
CA TYR A 87 -9.58 -4.94 -18.77
C TYR A 87 -9.32 -5.56 -20.16
N ALA A 88 -8.13 -6.11 -20.40
CA ALA A 88 -7.80 -6.82 -21.64
C ALA A 88 -8.68 -8.06 -21.87
N SER A 89 -9.08 -8.75 -20.79
CA SER A 89 -10.05 -9.86 -20.86
C SER A 89 -11.44 -9.38 -21.29
N LEU A 90 -11.91 -8.26 -20.71
CA LEU A 90 -13.20 -7.65 -21.07
C LEU A 90 -13.24 -7.17 -22.52
N GLU A 91 -12.17 -6.55 -23.02
CA GLU A 91 -12.08 -6.15 -24.43
C GLU A 91 -12.16 -7.35 -25.37
N ARG A 92 -11.45 -8.44 -25.08
CA ARG A 92 -11.55 -9.69 -25.87
C ARG A 92 -12.97 -10.26 -25.85
N MET A 93 -13.65 -10.25 -24.70
CA MET A 93 -15.05 -10.68 -24.61
C MET A 93 -16.00 -9.79 -25.42
N ARG A 94 -15.79 -8.47 -25.39
CA ARG A 94 -16.55 -7.50 -26.19
C ARG A 94 -16.39 -7.76 -27.68
N ASP A 95 -15.17 -7.99 -28.13
CA ASP A 95 -14.88 -8.20 -29.55
C ASP A 95 -15.43 -9.55 -30.04
N ALA A 96 -15.35 -10.59 -29.21
CA ALA A 96 -16.00 -11.88 -29.48
C ALA A 96 -17.54 -11.75 -29.56
N ALA A 97 -18.15 -10.94 -28.68
CA ALA A 97 -19.59 -10.68 -28.73
C ALA A 97 -19.99 -9.94 -30.01
N ARG A 98 -19.20 -8.94 -30.45
CA ARG A 98 -19.42 -8.22 -31.71
C ARG A 98 -19.33 -9.14 -32.92
N ALA A 99 -18.35 -10.06 -32.94
CA ALA A 99 -18.22 -11.06 -33.99
C ALA A 99 -19.48 -11.94 -34.07
N LYS A 100 -19.96 -12.47 -32.93
CA LYS A 100 -21.20 -13.27 -32.89
C LYS A 100 -22.42 -12.51 -33.39
N VAL A 101 -22.52 -11.22 -33.10
CA VAL A 101 -23.61 -10.37 -33.61
C VAL A 101 -23.50 -10.19 -35.13
N ALA A 102 -22.31 -10.01 -35.67
CA ALA A 102 -22.10 -9.93 -37.12
C ALA A 102 -22.43 -11.25 -37.83
N ASP A 103 -22.03 -12.38 -37.26
CA ASP A 103 -22.35 -13.71 -37.76
C ASP A 103 -23.86 -13.94 -37.75
N ALA A 104 -24.54 -13.59 -36.65
CA ALA A 104 -25.99 -13.71 -36.51
C ALA A 104 -26.75 -12.84 -37.53
N ARG A 105 -26.27 -11.62 -37.80
CA ARG A 105 -26.84 -10.76 -38.84
C ARG A 105 -26.68 -11.37 -40.22
N THR A 106 -25.49 -11.89 -40.54
CA THR A 106 -25.24 -12.55 -41.82
C THR A 106 -26.12 -13.78 -42.00
N ALA A 107 -26.29 -14.59 -40.95
CA ALA A 107 -27.19 -15.74 -40.96
C ALA A 107 -28.66 -15.31 -41.15
N HIS A 108 -29.09 -14.23 -40.50
CA HIS A 108 -30.42 -13.67 -40.67
C HIS A 108 -30.68 -13.20 -42.11
N ASP A 109 -29.75 -12.42 -42.69
CA ASP A 109 -29.85 -11.92 -44.06
C ASP A 109 -29.90 -13.06 -45.08
N ASN A 110 -29.13 -14.13 -44.85
CA ASN A 110 -29.19 -15.35 -45.67
C ASN A 110 -30.55 -16.02 -45.55
N ALA A 111 -31.08 -16.19 -44.33
CA ALA A 111 -32.41 -16.78 -44.11
C ALA A 111 -33.52 -15.96 -44.78
N CYS A 112 -33.47 -14.62 -44.68
CA CYS A 112 -34.40 -13.73 -45.36
C CYS A 112 -34.35 -13.89 -46.88
N ARG A 113 -33.15 -13.99 -47.47
CA ARG A 113 -32.99 -14.28 -48.90
C ARG A 113 -33.59 -15.63 -49.28
N THR A 114 -33.28 -16.69 -48.54
CA THR A 114 -33.84 -18.04 -48.78
C THR A 114 -35.36 -18.06 -48.70
N LEU A 115 -35.95 -17.36 -47.72
CA LEU A 115 -37.41 -17.21 -47.61
C LEU A 115 -37.99 -16.42 -48.78
N GLY A 116 -37.31 -15.37 -49.23
CA GLY A 116 -37.66 -14.60 -50.43
C GLY A 116 -37.70 -15.49 -51.68
N ASP A 117 -36.67 -16.30 -51.90
CA ASP A 117 -36.58 -17.24 -53.01
C ASP A 117 -37.68 -18.32 -52.96
N ALA A 118 -37.92 -18.90 -51.78
CA ALA A 118 -38.99 -19.87 -51.59
C ALA A 118 -40.36 -19.26 -51.89
N ARG A 119 -40.60 -18.03 -51.44
CA ARG A 119 -41.83 -17.29 -51.72
C ARG A 119 -41.99 -16.98 -53.21
N ALA A 120 -40.90 -16.62 -53.90
CA ALA A 120 -40.90 -16.40 -55.34
C ALA A 120 -41.22 -17.69 -56.11
N ARG A 121 -40.73 -18.85 -55.66
CA ARG A 121 -41.05 -20.17 -56.25
C ARG A 121 -42.50 -20.60 -56.02
N LEU A 122 -43.07 -20.29 -54.85
CA LEU A 122 -44.46 -20.63 -54.50
C LEU A 122 -45.51 -19.73 -55.17
N ALA A 123 -45.18 -18.45 -55.42
CA ALA A 123 -46.14 -17.49 -55.94
C ALA A 123 -46.81 -17.90 -57.28
N PRO A 124 -46.10 -18.45 -58.29
CA PRO A 124 -46.71 -18.96 -59.51
C PRO A 124 -47.67 -20.13 -59.24
N LEU A 125 -47.29 -21.06 -58.36
CA LEU A 125 -48.11 -22.22 -58.02
C LEU A 125 -49.42 -21.80 -57.34
N LEU A 126 -49.36 -20.86 -56.42
CA LEU A 126 -50.53 -20.28 -55.76
C LEU A 126 -51.44 -19.55 -56.77
N ARG A 127 -50.88 -18.75 -57.68
CA ARG A 127 -51.66 -18.09 -58.74
C ARG A 127 -52.33 -19.12 -59.67
N CYS A 128 -51.63 -20.19 -60.04
CA CYS A 128 -52.21 -21.28 -60.83
C CYS A 128 -53.35 -21.96 -60.08
N ARG A 129 -53.16 -22.31 -58.80
CA ARG A 129 -54.21 -22.88 -57.95
C ARG A 129 -55.44 -21.97 -57.89
N GLU A 130 -55.26 -20.66 -57.73
CA GLU A 130 -56.35 -19.68 -57.70
C GLU A 130 -57.11 -19.64 -59.03
N LYS A 131 -56.38 -19.67 -60.17
CA LYS A 131 -56.98 -19.74 -61.52
C LYS A 131 -57.83 -21.01 -61.68
N TYR A 132 -57.31 -22.17 -61.27
CA TYR A 132 -58.05 -23.43 -61.35
C TYR A 132 -59.27 -23.43 -60.44
N ARG A 133 -59.17 -22.87 -59.23
CA ARG A 133 -60.32 -22.70 -58.31
C ARG A 133 -61.42 -21.84 -58.91
N LEU A 134 -61.05 -20.72 -59.54
CA LEU A 134 -61.99 -19.84 -60.22
C LEU A 134 -62.63 -20.50 -61.45
N ALA A 135 -61.88 -21.30 -62.21
CA ALA A 135 -62.42 -22.06 -63.33
C ALA A 135 -63.44 -23.12 -62.87
N LEU A 136 -63.11 -23.86 -61.80
CA LEU A 136 -63.97 -24.89 -61.23
C LEU A 136 -65.28 -24.28 -60.67
N SER A 137 -65.21 -23.17 -59.94
CA SER A 137 -66.40 -22.49 -59.42
C SER A 137 -67.33 -21.97 -60.52
N ARG A 138 -66.79 -21.47 -61.65
CA ARG A 138 -67.60 -21.09 -62.82
C ARG A 138 -68.30 -22.28 -63.46
N LEU A 139 -67.61 -23.42 -63.59
CA LEU A 139 -68.22 -24.66 -64.08
C LEU A 139 -69.37 -25.11 -63.18
N LEU A 140 -69.18 -25.09 -61.86
CA LEU A 140 -70.22 -25.49 -60.90
C LEU A 140 -71.45 -24.56 -60.92
N MET A 141 -71.26 -23.25 -61.14
CA MET A 141 -72.40 -22.33 -61.32
C MET A 141 -73.10 -22.51 -62.67
N GLY A 142 -72.38 -22.89 -63.73
CA GLY A 142 -72.95 -23.19 -65.06
C GLY A 142 -73.65 -24.55 -65.17
N VAL A 143 -73.45 -25.44 -64.18
CA VAL A 143 -74.11 -26.76 -64.08
C VAL A 143 -75.44 -26.68 -63.30
N SER A 144 -75.81 -25.49 -62.80
CA SER A 144 -77.12 -25.21 -62.21
C SER A 144 -78.07 -24.62 -63.26
N SER A 145 -78.43 -25.40 -64.28
CA SER A 145 -79.47 -25.07 -65.28
C SER A 145 -80.02 -26.37 -65.88
#